data_AF-A0A7X8ZG87-F1
#
_entry.id   AF-A0A7X8ZG87-F1
#
_cell.length_a   1.000
_cell.length_b   1.000
_cell.length_c   1.000
_cell.angle_alpha   90.00
_cell.angle_beta   90.00
_cell.angle_gamma   90.00
#
_symmetry.space_group_name_H-M   'P 1'
#
loop_
_entity.id
_entity.type
_entity.pdbx_description
1 polymer ?
#
loop_
_entity_poly.entity_id
_entity_poly.type
_entity_poly.pdbx_seq_one_letter_code
_entity_poly.pdbx_strand_id
1 'polypeptide(L)'
;AAVARQDILYNLAALKPGNVALLPAMNALLPMLGKNTVVFCLSLSESPALRRALDSLLQSGMDVRWCLAPRQSFSLTREKDKKTLDSGLKSILKPVHVTPETNLEQALNQALCI
;
A
#
# COMPACT_ATOMS: atom_id res chain seq x y z
N ALA A 1 -17.30 13.28 -8.88
CA ALA A 1 -16.70 12.30 -7.94
C ALA A 1 -17.07 10.86 -8.28
N ALA A 2 -18.36 10.51 -8.45
CA ALA A 2 -18.79 9.13 -8.70
C ALA A 2 -18.25 8.49 -9.99
N VAL A 3 -18.18 9.23 -11.10
CA VAL A 3 -17.65 8.72 -12.38
C VAL A 3 -16.14 8.42 -12.29
N ALA A 4 -15.35 9.35 -11.76
CA ALA A 4 -13.91 9.17 -11.53
C ALA A 4 -13.61 7.97 -10.62
N ARG A 5 -14.48 7.72 -9.62
CA ARG A 5 -14.39 6.55 -8.76
C ARG A 5 -14.58 5.25 -9.56
N GLN A 6 -15.60 5.17 -10.41
CA GLN A 6 -15.87 4.00 -11.24
C GLN A 6 -14.70 3.70 -12.18
N ASP A 7 -14.13 4.74 -12.80
CA ASP A 7 -13.00 4.62 -13.72
C ASP A 7 -11.73 4.14 -13.00
N ILE A 8 -11.45 4.63 -11.79
CA ILE A 8 -10.33 4.15 -10.97
C ILE A 8 -10.51 2.66 -10.66
N LEU A 9 -11.70 2.24 -10.23
CA LEU A 9 -11.98 0.85 -9.90
C LEU A 9 -11.83 -0.08 -11.10
N TYR A 10 -12.32 0.35 -12.27
CA TYR A 10 -12.18 -0.40 -13.51
C TYR A 10 -10.71 -0.57 -13.90
N ASN A 11 -9.92 0.51 -13.83
CA ASN A 11 -8.50 0.46 -14.15
C ASN A 11 -7.71 -0.42 -13.17
N LEU A 12 -8.02 -0.36 -11.87
CA LEU A 12 -7.42 -1.22 -10.86
C LEU A 12 -7.73 -2.71 -11.12
N ALA A 13 -8.97 -3.03 -11.53
CA ALA A 13 -9.37 -4.40 -11.87
C ALA A 13 -8.69 -4.91 -13.15
N ALA A 14 -8.30 -4.01 -14.06
CA ALA A 14 -7.60 -4.34 -15.30
C ALA A 14 -6.07 -4.35 -15.16
N LEU A 15 -5.51 -4.02 -13.99
CA LEU A 15 -4.07 -4.02 -13.78
C LEU A 15 -3.49 -5.43 -13.95
N LYS A 16 -2.50 -5.54 -14.83
CA LYS A 16 -1.70 -6.74 -14.99
C LYS A 16 -0.45 -6.64 -14.11
N PRO A 17 -0.11 -7.67 -13.32
CA PRO A 17 1.13 -7.67 -12.57
C PRO A 17 2.32 -7.62 -13.54
N GLY A 18 3.16 -6.59 -13.40
CA GLY A 18 4.43 -6.50 -14.11
C GLY A 18 5.54 -7.21 -13.34
N ASN A 19 6.49 -7.84 -14.04
CA ASN A 19 7.73 -8.35 -13.44
C ASN A 19 8.75 -7.21 -13.31
N VAL A 20 8.49 -6.28 -12.39
CA VAL A 20 9.33 -5.10 -12.17
C VAL A 20 9.78 -5.05 -10.72
N ALA A 21 11.07 -4.82 -10.51
CA ALA A 21 11.59 -4.58 -9.17
C ALA A 21 11.06 -3.23 -8.65
N LEU A 22 10.42 -3.25 -7.48
CA LEU A 22 9.73 -2.09 -6.91
C LEU A 22 10.66 -0.89 -6.69
N LEU A 23 11.83 -1.11 -6.09
CA LEU A 23 12.74 -0.02 -5.72
C LEU A 23 13.24 0.79 -6.93
N PRO A 24 13.76 0.16 -8.01
CA PRO A 24 14.12 0.88 -9.24
C PRO A 24 12.95 1.67 -9.83
N ALA A 25 11.75 1.08 -9.87
CA ALA A 25 10.57 1.76 -10.41
C ALA A 25 10.18 2.99 -9.56
N MET A 26 10.20 2.86 -8.23
CA MET A 26 9.90 3.98 -7.32
C MET A 26 10.94 5.09 -7.43
N ASN A 27 12.23 4.77 -7.52
CA ASN A 27 13.30 5.76 -7.68
C ASN A 27 13.16 6.54 -9.00
N ALA A 28 12.71 5.89 -10.08
CA ALA A 28 12.45 6.55 -11.35
C ALA A 28 11.21 7.45 -11.30
N LEU A 29 10.17 7.06 -10.53
CA LEU A 29 8.94 7.82 -10.40
C LEU A 29 9.06 9.01 -9.45
N LEU A 30 9.83 8.88 -8.36
CA LEU A 30 10.05 9.92 -7.34
C LEU A 30 10.27 11.34 -7.90
N PRO A 31 11.19 11.59 -8.86
CA PRO A 31 11.41 12.93 -9.41
C PRO A 31 10.30 13.41 -10.35
N MET A 32 9.45 12.51 -10.85
CA MET A 32 8.34 12.84 -11.75
C MET A 32 7.05 13.20 -11.00
N LEU A 33 6.92 12.78 -9.74
CA LEU A 33 5.71 13.00 -8.95
C LEU A 33 5.75 14.37 -8.28
N GLY A 34 4.67 15.14 -8.42
CA GLY A 34 4.51 16.41 -7.73
C GLY A 34 4.19 16.21 -6.24
N LYS A 35 4.41 17.25 -5.42
CA LYS A 35 4.11 17.21 -3.98
C LYS A 35 2.63 16.95 -3.67
N ASN A 36 1.72 17.44 -4.52
CA ASN A 36 0.27 17.22 -4.37
C ASN A 36 -0.20 15.87 -4.96
N THR A 37 0.58 14.81 -4.75
CA THR A 37 0.26 13.46 -5.23
C THR A 37 -0.17 12.59 -4.06
N VAL A 38 -1.24 11.83 -4.26
CA VAL A 38 -1.66 10.76 -3.35
C VAL A 38 -1.20 9.42 -3.93
N VAL A 39 -0.39 8.68 -3.16
CA VAL A 39 0.13 7.37 -3.54
C VAL A 39 -0.60 6.29 -2.75
N PHE A 40 -1.38 5.47 -3.45
CA PHE A 40 -1.95 4.25 -2.88
C PHE A 40 -1.01 3.07 -3.11
N CYS A 41 -0.55 2.48 -2.01
CA CYS A 41 0.22 1.24 -2.02
C CYS A 41 -0.68 0.09 -1.56
N LEU A 42 -0.87 -0.91 -2.41
CA LEU A 42 -1.56 -2.16 -2.09
C LEU A 42 -0.52 -3.28 -2.08
N SER A 43 -0.26 -3.91 -0.93
CA SER A 43 0.73 -4.98 -0.84
C SER A 43 0.20 -6.22 -0.11
N LEU A 44 0.72 -7.39 -0.49
CA LEU A 44 0.42 -8.68 0.16
C LEU A 44 1.45 -9.07 1.22
N SER A 45 2.51 -8.28 1.35
CA SER A 45 3.60 -8.48 2.30
C SER A 45 4.21 -7.14 2.68
N GLU A 46 4.86 -7.15 3.85
CA GLU A 46 5.70 -6.07 4.32
C GLU A 46 7.17 -6.45 4.14
N SER A 47 7.98 -5.49 3.68
CA SER A 47 9.43 -5.63 3.66
C SER A 47 10.08 -4.33 4.10
N PRO A 48 11.26 -4.36 4.76
CA PRO A 48 11.99 -3.14 5.13
C PRO A 48 12.29 -2.24 3.93
N ALA A 49 12.52 -2.83 2.75
CA ALA A 49 12.74 -2.10 1.50
C ALA A 49 11.51 -1.31 1.06
N LEU A 50 10.33 -1.95 1.04
CA LEU A 50 9.06 -1.29 0.73
C LEU A 50 8.82 -0.12 1.70
N ARG A 51 8.99 -0.37 3.01
CA ARG A 51 8.73 0.64 4.04
C ARG A 51 9.59 1.89 3.87
N ARG A 52 10.91 1.71 3.67
CA ARG A 52 11.83 2.82 3.38
C ARG A 52 11.42 3.61 2.13
N ALA A 53 10.98 2.91 1.09
CA ALA A 53 10.56 3.57 -0.15
C ALA A 53 9.28 4.40 0.05
N LEU A 54 8.31 3.88 0.80
CA LEU A 54 7.10 4.62 1.16
C LEU A 54 7.41 5.83 2.08
N ASP A 55 8.32 5.67 3.05
CA ASP A 55 8.78 6.80 3.88
C ASP A 55 9.46 7.89 3.04
N SER A 56 10.26 7.53 2.03
CA SER A 56 10.87 8.52 1.12
C SER A 56 9.83 9.30 0.31
N LEU A 57 8.73 8.65 -0.10
CA LEU A 57 7.62 9.35 -0.75
C LEU A 57 6.95 10.35 0.21
N LEU A 58 6.67 9.91 1.44
CA LEU A 58 6.08 10.76 2.48
C LEU A 58 6.97 11.97 2.81
N GLN A 59 8.28 11.75 2.95
CA GLN A 59 9.27 12.82 3.18
C GLN A 59 9.39 13.79 2.00
N SER A 60 9.09 13.35 0.78
CA SER A 60 9.06 14.20 -0.42
C SER A 60 7.80 15.10 -0.47
N GLY A 61 6.90 14.97 0.51
CA GLY A 61 5.70 15.78 0.65
C GLY A 61 4.46 15.20 0.00
N MET A 62 4.49 13.93 -0.43
CA MET A 62 3.33 13.21 -0.96
C MET A 62 2.49 12.61 0.16
N ASP A 63 1.18 12.46 -0.08
CA ASP A 63 0.29 11.70 0.80
C ASP A 63 0.41 10.20 0.44
N VAL A 64 0.83 9.38 1.39
CA VAL A 64 1.06 7.94 1.17
C VAL A 64 0.06 7.13 1.97
N ARG A 65 -0.69 6.28 1.26
CA ARG A 65 -1.77 5.46 1.80
C ARG A 65 -1.49 4.01 1.55
N TRP A 66 -1.16 3.28 2.60
CA TRP A 66 -0.71 1.90 2.48
C TRP A 66 -1.75 0.94 3.05
N CYS A 67 -2.30 0.10 2.18
CA CYS A 67 -3.14 -1.04 2.55
C CYS A 67 -2.32 -2.34 2.42
N LEU A 68 -2.18 -3.05 3.54
CA LEU A 68 -1.47 -4.32 3.62
C LEU A 68 -2.49 -5.45 3.81
N ALA A 69 -2.52 -6.40 2.88
CA ALA A 69 -3.37 -7.58 2.92
C ALA A 69 -2.48 -8.83 3.08
N PRO A 70 -1.96 -9.10 4.29
CA PRO A 70 -0.97 -10.15 4.48
C PRO A 70 -1.60 -11.50 4.22
N ARG A 71 -0.90 -12.40 3.51
CA ARG A 71 -1.44 -13.73 3.12
C ARG A 71 -2.03 -14.50 4.30
N GLN A 72 -1.47 -14.36 5.49
CA GLN A 72 -1.95 -15.04 6.70
C GLN A 72 -3.39 -14.65 7.05
N SER A 73 -3.82 -13.42 6.77
CA SER A 73 -5.20 -12.97 7.00
C SER A 73 -6.21 -13.63 6.07
N PHE A 74 -5.75 -14.26 4.98
CA PHE A 74 -6.59 -14.93 3.97
C PHE A 74 -6.46 -16.46 4.02
N SER A 75 -5.59 -17.00 4.87
CA SER A 75 -5.42 -18.44 5.05
C SER A 75 -6.45 -18.99 6.04
N LEU A 76 -7.17 -20.05 5.65
CA LEU A 76 -8.10 -20.79 6.52
C LEU A 76 -7.37 -21.55 7.63
N THR A 77 -6.12 -21.93 7.38
CA THR A 77 -5.21 -22.51 8.37
C THR A 77 -4.61 -21.39 9.20
N ARG A 78 -4.97 -21.34 10.50
CA ARG A 78 -4.30 -20.51 11.51
C ARG A 78 -2.86 -20.99 11.70
N GLU A 79 -1.99 -20.68 10.75
CA GLU A 79 -0.55 -20.74 10.99
C GLU A 79 -0.24 -19.69 12.05
N LYS A 80 0.19 -20.16 13.24
CA LYS A 80 0.56 -19.35 14.39
C LYS A 80 1.38 -18.16 13.92
N ASP A 81 0.91 -16.96 14.29
CA ASP A 81 1.60 -15.68 14.21
C ASP A 81 3.12 -15.87 14.25
N LYS A 82 3.76 -15.85 13.06
CA LYS A 82 5.14 -15.41 13.01
C LYS A 82 5.07 -13.95 13.33
N LYS A 83 5.27 -13.64 14.63
CA LYS A 83 5.56 -12.33 15.21
C LYS A 83 5.83 -11.35 14.08
N THR A 84 4.87 -10.47 13.83
CA THR A 84 5.07 -9.23 13.09
C THR A 84 6.45 -8.75 13.47
N LEU A 85 7.37 -8.78 12.51
CA LEU A 85 8.71 -8.32 12.73
C LEU A 85 8.52 -6.88 13.15
N ASP A 86 8.64 -6.63 14.45
CA ASP A 86 8.79 -5.32 15.03
C ASP A 86 10.14 -4.83 14.49
N SER A 87 10.11 -4.41 13.22
CA SER A 87 11.21 -3.74 12.61
C SER A 87 11.26 -2.45 13.40
N GLY A 88 12.24 -2.34 14.31
CA GLY A 88 12.53 -1.13 15.10
C GLY A 88 12.87 0.10 14.26
N LEU A 89 12.50 0.10 12.97
CA LEU A 89 12.36 1.26 12.12
C LEU A 89 11.09 1.99 12.56
N LYS A 90 11.28 3.10 13.28
CA LYS A 90 10.28 4.15 13.50
C LYS A 90 9.90 4.77 12.15
N SER A 91 9.15 4.04 11.33
CA SER A 91 8.51 4.61 10.15
C SER A 91 7.21 5.26 10.61
N ILE A 92 6.99 6.47 10.07
CA ILE A 92 5.84 7.31 10.37
C ILE A 92 4.59 6.69 9.76
N LEU A 93 4.74 5.94 8.67
CA LEU A 93 3.66 5.32 7.94
C LEU A 93 3.19 4.01 8.61
N LYS A 94 1.93 3.98 9.02
CA LYS A 94 1.27 2.77 9.54
C LYS A 94 0.41 2.14 8.44
N PRO A 95 0.62 0.86 8.09
CA PRO A 95 -0.26 0.18 7.14
C PRO A 95 -1.66 -0.02 7.72
N VAL A 96 -2.67 0.15 6.88
CA VAL A 96 -4.04 -0.32 7.14
C VAL A 96 -4.08 -1.81 6.79
N HIS A 97 -4.37 -2.66 7.77
CA HIS A 97 -4.52 -4.10 7.52
C HIS A 97 -5.88 -4.42 6.91
N VAL A 98 -5.87 -5.10 5.77
CA VAL A 98 -7.06 -5.52 5.04
C VAL A 98 -7.28 -7.02 5.24
N THR A 99 -8.50 -7.40 5.59
CA THR A 99 -8.94 -8.79 5.76
C THR A 99 -9.89 -9.21 4.63
N PRO A 100 -10.20 -10.51 4.46
CA PRO A 100 -11.15 -10.98 3.45
C PRO A 100 -12.54 -10.32 3.52
N GLU A 101 -12.94 -9.90 4.71
CA GLU A 101 -14.23 -9.25 4.99
C GLU A 101 -14.19 -7.74 4.68
N THR A 102 -13.00 -7.18 4.51
CA THR A 102 -12.81 -5.77 4.20
C THR A 102 -13.03 -5.57 2.70
N ASN A 103 -14.11 -4.88 2.34
CA ASN A 103 -14.31 -4.51 0.94
C ASN A 103 -13.39 -3.34 0.54
N LEU A 104 -13.20 -3.14 -0.77
CA LEU A 104 -12.28 -2.13 -1.29
C LEU A 104 -12.68 -0.69 -0.87
N GLU A 105 -13.97 -0.39 -0.76
CA GLU A 105 -14.45 0.91 -0.30
C GLU A 105 -14.03 1.17 1.15
N GLN A 106 -14.20 0.18 2.03
CA GLN A 106 -13.78 0.24 3.42
C GLN A 106 -12.27 0.41 3.55
N ALA A 107 -11.48 -0.35 2.79
CA ALA A 107 -10.02 -0.25 2.81
C ALA A 107 -9.54 1.15 2.40
N LEU A 108 -10.11 1.71 1.32
CA LEU A 108 -9.77 3.06 0.86
C LEU A 108 -10.21 4.15 1.83
N ASN A 109 -11.37 4.01 2.46
CA ASN A 109 -11.87 4.94 3.48
C ASN A 109 -11.04 4.89 4.77
N GLN A 110 -10.58 3.72 5.19
CA GLN A 110 -9.67 3.59 6.32
C GLN A 110 -8.32 4.22 6.04
N ALA A 111 -7.84 4.13 4.79
CA ALA A 111 -6.61 4.77 4.35
C ALA A 111 -6.76 6.29 4.10
N LEU A 112 -7.98 6.83 4.10
CA LEU A 112 -8.30 8.26 3.99
C LEU A 112 -8.27 9.00 5.34
N CYS A 113 -8.34 8.29 6.47
CA CYS A 113 -8.47 8.86 7.82
C CYS A 113 -7.13 9.04 8.58
N ILE A 114 -6.00 9.09 7.86
CA ILE A 114 -4.65 9.21 8.44
C ILE A 114 -4.15 10.65 8.30
#